data_AF-A0A0D6AK91-F1
#
_entry.id   AF-A0A0D6AK91-F1
#
_cell.length_a   1.000
_cell.length_b   1.000
_cell.length_c   1.000
_cell.angle_alpha   90.00
_cell.angle_beta   90.00
_cell.angle_gamma   90.00
#
_symmetry.space_group_name_H-M   'P 1'
#
loop_
_entity.id
_entity.type
_entity.pdbx_description
1 polymer ?
#
loop_
_entity_poly.entity_id
_entity_poly.type
_entity_poly.pdbx_seq_one_letter_code
_entity_poly.pdbx_strand_id
1 'polypeptide(L)'
;MSGSPKYTSATLDTQRQQQLEAQRKRKADEEKRKRDAEIARQREIRLNNLRNQLNSQIEAIALDITHQEDSLYPQDTQQLEDRVAKLEEKRQKATNETQLQAITSEIEEIKADIYLAVSRKRRDDAEKQRRAEIEKLQFEFTELKTQLQQIDDAIRTKFDINGTANVESKLNRLQQAFNGGNPEVVKPLLQDCQGLLDRHLKRVLEGQKQWEKAKNEAKQAESELQALISGLKADQVVFSWCHHLVAELEQLQTQIQSSIELEDFKQPLQILTQAQTQSENIIKTANEAQLKAEQRDYIADSIAQSLEEMGFNLVYRQAEHPDHPATAIILGAATNSGKGISVSVPVEGKIYYDIDGYTKTTSTNVNGEVIATCDEAEGAITELHELLQAEFGIKMDELRWEDKDPQRITRTADELPNYDQSRSQSI
;
A
#
# COMPACT_ATOMS: atom_id res chain seq x y z
N MET A 1 -44.35 9.99 152.18
CA MET A 1 -45.01 9.68 150.90
C MET A 1 -43.95 9.66 149.80
N SER A 2 -43.40 8.49 149.47
CA SER A 2 -42.69 8.23 148.21
C SER A 2 -42.36 6.73 148.18
N GLY A 3 -43.29 5.94 147.65
CA GLY A 3 -43.09 4.51 147.42
C GLY A 3 -42.23 4.30 146.18
N SER A 4 -41.17 3.51 146.33
CA SER A 4 -40.40 2.98 145.21
C SER A 4 -40.22 1.46 145.43
N PRO A 5 -40.54 0.58 144.45
CA PRO A 5 -40.66 -0.85 144.69
C PRO A 5 -39.30 -1.54 144.78
N LYS A 6 -39.19 -2.54 145.68
CA LYS A 6 -38.07 -3.47 145.74
C LYS A 6 -38.19 -4.48 144.59
N TYR A 7 -37.40 -4.30 143.52
CA TYR A 7 -37.25 -5.29 142.44
C TYR A 7 -36.28 -6.41 142.87
N THR A 8 -36.63 -7.67 142.61
CA THR A 8 -35.84 -8.89 142.90
C THR A 8 -34.76 -9.12 141.84
N SER A 9 -33.61 -9.69 142.21
CA SER A 9 -32.42 -9.88 141.33
C SER A 9 -32.74 -10.57 139.98
N ALA A 10 -33.70 -11.50 139.96
CA ALA A 10 -34.14 -12.17 138.73
C ALA A 10 -34.81 -11.22 137.71
N THR A 11 -35.45 -10.13 138.16
CA THR A 11 -36.10 -9.12 137.29
C THR A 11 -35.12 -8.11 136.68
N LEU A 12 -33.99 -7.85 137.35
CA LEU A 12 -32.91 -7.01 136.83
C LEU A 12 -32.10 -7.72 135.73
N ASP A 13 -31.90 -9.04 135.85
CA ASP A 13 -31.21 -9.82 134.81
C ASP A 13 -32.08 -10.04 133.56
N THR A 14 -33.39 -10.24 133.70
CA THR A 14 -34.30 -10.29 132.52
C THR A 14 -34.37 -8.93 131.80
N GLN A 15 -34.36 -7.81 132.54
CA GLN A 15 -34.26 -6.48 131.93
C GLN A 15 -32.92 -6.24 131.23
N ARG A 16 -31.80 -6.70 131.81
CA ARG A 16 -30.46 -6.63 131.16
C ARG A 16 -30.39 -7.47 129.89
N GLN A 17 -30.97 -8.67 129.90
CA GLN A 17 -30.95 -9.58 128.76
C GLN A 17 -31.86 -9.07 127.62
N GLN A 18 -33.03 -8.52 127.94
CA GLN A 18 -33.89 -7.82 126.96
C GLN A 18 -33.24 -6.55 126.41
N GLN A 19 -32.52 -5.78 127.23
CA GLN A 19 -31.77 -4.61 126.76
C GLN A 19 -30.61 -5.00 125.82
N LEU A 20 -29.92 -6.12 126.09
CA LEU A 20 -28.85 -6.64 125.24
C LEU A 20 -29.38 -7.23 123.92
N GLU A 21 -30.51 -7.93 123.93
CA GLU A 21 -31.16 -8.41 122.70
C GLU A 21 -31.74 -7.26 121.87
N ALA A 22 -32.37 -6.27 122.50
CA ALA A 22 -32.82 -5.05 121.82
C ALA A 22 -31.63 -4.25 121.25
N GLN A 23 -30.49 -4.20 121.94
CA GLN A 23 -29.26 -3.61 121.39
C GLN A 23 -28.68 -4.44 120.24
N ARG A 24 -28.67 -5.77 120.31
CA ARG A 24 -28.23 -6.64 119.21
C ARG A 24 -29.12 -6.50 117.98
N LYS A 25 -30.44 -6.41 118.18
CA LYS A 25 -31.42 -6.20 117.11
C LYS A 25 -31.28 -4.81 116.48
N ARG A 26 -31.12 -3.75 117.29
CA ARG A 26 -30.83 -2.39 116.79
C ARG A 26 -29.50 -2.32 116.04
N LYS A 27 -28.44 -2.97 116.54
CA LYS A 27 -27.15 -3.04 115.83
C LYS A 27 -27.25 -3.83 114.53
N ALA A 28 -27.99 -4.93 114.50
CA ALA A 28 -28.22 -5.71 113.28
C ALA A 28 -29.06 -4.93 112.24
N ASP A 29 -30.09 -4.18 112.68
CA ASP A 29 -30.90 -3.33 111.81
C ASP A 29 -30.12 -2.10 111.30
N GLU A 30 -29.26 -1.50 112.13
CA GLU A 30 -28.33 -0.44 111.71
C GLU A 30 -27.25 -0.95 110.76
N GLU A 31 -26.70 -2.13 111.00
CA GLU A 31 -25.70 -2.75 110.11
C GLU A 31 -26.34 -3.18 108.79
N LYS A 32 -27.56 -3.70 108.82
CA LYS A 32 -28.37 -3.97 107.62
C LYS A 32 -28.67 -2.69 106.84
N ARG A 33 -29.08 -1.61 107.52
CA ARG A 33 -29.24 -0.28 106.89
C ARG A 33 -27.93 0.25 106.29
N LYS A 34 -26.79 0.06 106.96
CA LYS A 34 -25.47 0.44 106.42
C LYS A 34 -25.08 -0.39 105.20
N ARG A 35 -25.33 -1.69 105.20
CA ARG A 35 -25.11 -2.56 104.03
C ARG A 35 -26.05 -2.20 102.88
N ASP A 36 -27.33 -1.97 103.15
CA ASP A 36 -28.31 -1.55 102.13
C ASP A 36 -27.97 -0.17 101.55
N ALA A 37 -27.52 0.78 102.39
CA ALA A 37 -27.06 2.09 101.96
C ALA A 37 -25.76 2.03 101.14
N GLU A 38 -24.81 1.16 101.51
CA GLU A 38 -23.57 0.96 100.74
C GLU A 38 -23.86 0.27 99.40
N ILE A 39 -24.76 -0.72 99.36
CA ILE A 39 -25.23 -1.34 98.11
C ILE A 39 -25.92 -0.30 97.22
N ALA A 40 -26.75 0.58 97.78
CA ALA A 40 -27.38 1.66 97.05
C ALA A 40 -26.36 2.65 96.48
N ARG A 41 -25.35 3.04 97.28
CA ARG A 41 -24.26 3.94 96.85
C ARG A 41 -23.42 3.32 95.74
N GLN A 42 -23.07 2.04 95.85
CA GLN A 42 -22.34 1.33 94.80
C GLN A 42 -23.16 1.17 93.52
N ARG A 43 -24.48 1.00 93.64
CA ARG A 43 -25.40 0.96 92.49
C ARG A 43 -25.47 2.32 91.79
N GLU A 44 -25.51 3.41 92.56
CA GLU A 44 -25.51 4.78 92.03
C GLU A 44 -24.18 5.12 91.33
N ILE A 45 -23.03 4.74 91.92
CA ILE A 45 -21.71 4.90 91.29
C ILE A 45 -21.64 4.11 89.97
N ARG A 46 -22.08 2.84 89.96
CA ARG A 46 -22.12 2.04 88.73
C ARG A 46 -22.99 2.67 87.65
N LEU A 47 -24.17 3.15 88.04
CA LEU A 47 -25.13 3.78 87.12
C LEU A 47 -24.56 5.09 86.53
N ASN A 48 -23.89 5.91 87.33
CA ASN A 48 -23.23 7.13 86.85
C ASN A 48 -22.03 6.83 85.94
N ASN A 49 -21.21 5.83 86.27
CA ASN A 49 -20.12 5.39 85.39
C ASN A 49 -20.65 4.93 84.02
N LEU A 50 -21.73 4.15 84.03
CA LEU A 50 -22.34 3.63 82.80
C LEU A 50 -22.98 4.77 81.97
N ARG A 51 -23.59 5.77 82.61
CA ARG A 51 -24.06 6.99 81.94
C ARG A 51 -22.93 7.79 81.28
N ASN A 52 -21.80 7.97 81.97
CA ASN A 52 -20.64 8.69 81.43
C ASN A 52 -20.03 7.95 80.25
N GLN A 53 -19.89 6.63 80.35
CA GLN A 53 -19.43 5.78 79.26
C GLN A 53 -20.37 5.89 78.04
N LEU A 54 -21.68 5.76 78.25
CA LEU A 54 -22.67 5.92 77.19
C LEU A 54 -22.63 7.32 76.56
N ASN A 55 -22.46 8.38 77.35
CA ASN A 55 -22.31 9.74 76.82
C ASN A 55 -21.14 9.83 75.84
N SER A 56 -19.96 9.33 76.24
CA SER A 56 -18.79 9.32 75.36
C SER A 56 -18.98 8.46 74.10
N GLN A 57 -19.72 7.35 74.20
CA GLN A 57 -20.00 6.50 73.04
C GLN A 57 -20.99 7.14 72.06
N ILE A 58 -22.02 7.83 72.57
CA ILE A 58 -22.99 8.55 71.75
C ILE A 58 -22.33 9.73 71.04
N GLU A 59 -21.51 10.51 71.75
CA GLU A 59 -20.73 11.61 71.16
C GLU A 59 -19.75 11.09 70.09
N ALA A 60 -19.09 9.95 70.35
CA ALA A 60 -18.21 9.31 69.37
C ALA A 60 -18.97 8.88 68.10
N ILE A 61 -20.17 8.29 68.24
CA ILE A 61 -21.00 7.92 67.08
C ILE A 61 -21.43 9.16 66.30
N ALA A 62 -21.86 10.22 66.98
CA ALA A 62 -22.24 11.46 66.32
C ALA A 62 -21.08 12.02 65.48
N LEU A 63 -19.87 12.01 66.04
CA LEU A 63 -18.66 12.47 65.38
C LEU A 63 -18.25 11.54 64.22
N ASP A 64 -18.42 10.22 64.36
CA ASP A 64 -18.20 9.26 63.28
C ASP A 64 -19.16 9.49 62.10
N ILE A 65 -20.44 9.80 62.36
CA ILE A 65 -21.42 10.13 61.32
C ILE A 65 -20.97 11.39 60.55
N THR A 66 -20.60 12.45 61.27
CA THR A 66 -20.10 13.68 60.64
C THR A 66 -18.80 13.44 59.87
N HIS A 67 -17.87 12.65 60.39
CA HIS A 67 -16.62 12.35 59.69
C HIS A 67 -16.83 11.50 58.42
N GLN A 68 -17.89 10.68 58.38
CA GLN A 68 -18.26 9.86 57.24
C GLN A 68 -19.33 10.50 56.33
N GLU A 69 -19.64 11.78 56.49
CA GLU A 69 -20.71 12.46 55.74
C GLU A 69 -20.55 12.31 54.21
N ASP A 70 -19.33 12.49 53.70
CA ASP A 70 -18.99 12.28 52.28
C ASP A 70 -19.08 10.82 51.84
N SER A 71 -19.05 9.87 52.78
CA SER A 71 -19.15 8.42 52.54
C SER A 71 -20.55 7.86 52.84
N LEU A 72 -21.53 8.69 53.21
CA LEU A 72 -22.92 8.31 53.48
C LEU A 72 -23.88 8.95 52.47
N TYR A 73 -25.01 8.31 52.20
CA TYR A 73 -26.09 8.97 51.46
C TYR A 73 -26.78 9.99 52.37
N PRO A 74 -27.25 11.14 51.86
CA PRO A 74 -27.91 12.15 52.69
C PRO A 74 -29.08 11.61 53.54
N GLN A 75 -29.82 10.63 53.00
CA GLN A 75 -30.90 9.96 53.74
C GLN A 75 -30.40 9.07 54.88
N ASP A 76 -29.28 8.36 54.68
CA ASP A 76 -28.68 7.52 55.74
C ASP A 76 -28.10 8.41 56.85
N THR A 77 -27.42 9.51 56.49
CA THR A 77 -26.90 10.50 57.45
C THR A 77 -28.03 11.03 58.33
N GLN A 78 -29.12 11.51 57.74
CA GLN A 78 -30.27 12.02 58.49
C GLN A 78 -30.91 10.95 59.39
N GLN A 79 -31.07 9.71 58.90
CA GLN A 79 -31.64 8.63 59.71
C GLN A 79 -30.76 8.24 60.89
N LEU A 80 -29.43 8.25 60.70
CA LEU A 80 -28.46 7.94 61.74
C LEU A 80 -28.39 9.06 62.78
N GLU A 81 -28.38 10.33 62.35
CA GLU A 81 -28.48 11.50 63.23
C GLU A 81 -29.77 11.49 64.06
N ASP A 82 -30.91 11.22 63.44
CA ASP A 82 -32.21 11.10 64.13
C ASP A 82 -32.20 9.97 65.18
N ARG A 83 -31.50 8.86 64.90
CA ARG A 83 -31.35 7.73 65.85
C ARG A 83 -30.43 8.09 67.01
N VAL A 84 -29.34 8.80 66.75
CA VAL A 84 -28.43 9.33 67.79
C VAL A 84 -29.18 10.30 68.71
N ALA A 85 -29.96 11.24 68.15
CA ALA A 85 -30.78 12.16 68.94
C ALA A 85 -31.81 11.41 69.82
N LYS A 86 -32.44 10.36 69.30
CA LYS A 86 -33.34 9.49 70.08
C LYS A 86 -32.60 8.71 71.18
N LEU A 87 -31.36 8.28 70.95
CA LEU A 87 -30.54 7.64 71.98
C LEU A 87 -30.15 8.59 73.10
N GLU A 88 -29.81 9.84 72.78
CA GLU A 88 -29.57 10.87 73.78
C GLU A 88 -30.80 11.08 74.67
N GLU A 89 -31.99 11.17 74.07
CA GLU A 89 -33.25 11.31 74.81
C GLU A 89 -33.53 10.08 75.70
N LYS A 90 -33.36 8.86 75.19
CA LYS A 90 -33.51 7.61 75.97
C LYS A 90 -32.52 7.56 77.14
N ARG A 91 -31.28 7.99 76.94
CA ARG A 91 -30.24 8.04 77.98
C ARG A 91 -30.60 9.03 79.08
N GLN A 92 -31.12 10.21 78.74
CA GLN A 92 -31.56 11.20 79.72
C GLN A 92 -32.72 10.68 80.59
N LYS A 93 -33.62 9.88 80.02
CA LYS A 93 -34.80 9.31 80.70
C LYS A 93 -34.51 8.00 81.46
N ALA A 94 -33.36 7.36 81.26
CA ALA A 94 -33.04 6.08 81.89
C ALA A 94 -32.81 6.21 83.41
N THR A 95 -33.56 5.44 84.20
CA THR A 95 -33.57 5.48 85.67
C THR A 95 -32.91 4.27 86.32
N ASN A 96 -32.61 3.22 85.54
CA ASN A 96 -32.01 1.99 86.04
C ASN A 96 -30.95 1.43 85.06
N GLU A 97 -30.15 0.49 85.56
CA GLU A 97 -29.03 -0.11 84.83
C GLU A 97 -29.46 -0.91 83.60
N THR A 98 -30.61 -1.60 83.67
CA THR A 98 -31.15 -2.39 82.56
C THR A 98 -31.54 -1.53 81.36
N GLN A 99 -32.12 -0.35 81.61
CA GLN A 99 -32.42 0.64 80.57
C GLN A 99 -31.15 1.18 79.90
N LEU A 100 -30.08 1.41 80.67
CA LEU A 100 -28.80 1.86 80.13
C LEU A 100 -28.09 0.76 79.33
N GLN A 101 -28.18 -0.51 79.75
CA GLN A 101 -27.63 -1.65 78.99
C GLN A 101 -28.34 -1.84 77.64
N ALA A 102 -29.67 -1.62 77.58
CA ALA A 102 -30.40 -1.66 76.32
C ALA A 102 -29.90 -0.59 75.33
N ILE A 103 -29.55 0.61 75.82
CA ILE A 103 -28.94 1.68 75.02
C ILE A 103 -27.57 1.24 74.48
N THR A 104 -26.77 0.50 75.26
CA THR A 104 -25.48 -0.04 74.78
C THR A 104 -25.68 -0.97 73.58
N SER A 105 -26.71 -1.82 73.58
CA SER A 105 -27.03 -2.67 72.42
C SER A 105 -27.43 -1.84 71.20
N GLU A 106 -28.28 -0.81 71.37
CA GLU A 106 -28.67 0.07 70.26
C GLU A 106 -27.47 0.87 69.70
N ILE A 107 -26.50 1.25 70.53
CA ILE A 107 -25.24 1.90 70.10
C ILE A 107 -24.44 1.00 69.16
N GLU A 108 -24.29 -0.28 69.50
CA GLU A 108 -23.56 -1.24 68.66
C GLU A 108 -24.30 -1.52 67.34
N GLU A 109 -25.64 -1.52 67.36
CA GLU A 109 -26.45 -1.58 66.13
C GLU A 109 -26.22 -0.37 65.22
N ILE A 110 -26.22 0.85 65.77
CA ILE A 110 -25.96 2.07 64.99
C ILE A 110 -24.55 2.05 64.36
N LYS A 111 -23.53 1.59 65.09
CA LYS A 111 -22.17 1.44 64.53
C LYS A 111 -22.13 0.46 63.35
N ALA A 112 -22.82 -0.68 63.50
CA ALA A 112 -22.92 -1.66 62.42
C ALA A 112 -23.62 -1.08 61.19
N ASP A 113 -24.68 -0.30 61.39
CA ASP A 113 -25.43 0.37 60.32
C ASP A 113 -24.59 1.44 59.61
N ILE A 114 -23.80 2.23 60.34
CA ILE A 114 -22.83 3.18 59.75
C ILE A 114 -21.86 2.42 58.83
N TYR A 115 -21.26 1.34 59.31
CA TYR A 115 -20.31 0.56 58.52
C TYR A 115 -20.96 -0.02 57.26
N LEU A 116 -22.18 -0.55 57.37
CA LEU A 116 -22.94 -1.08 56.23
C LEU A 116 -23.28 0.01 55.21
N ALA A 117 -23.75 1.18 55.66
CA ALA A 117 -24.10 2.31 54.80
C ALA A 117 -22.86 2.86 54.06
N VAL A 118 -21.74 3.04 54.76
CA VAL A 118 -20.46 3.44 54.15
C VAL A 118 -19.98 2.40 53.13
N SER A 119 -20.03 1.10 53.48
CA SER A 119 -19.64 0.02 52.57
C SER A 119 -20.52 -0.03 51.32
N ARG A 120 -21.82 0.24 51.46
CA ARG A 120 -22.78 0.31 50.34
C ARG A 120 -22.43 1.46 49.42
N LYS A 121 -22.33 2.70 49.93
CA LYS A 121 -22.03 3.88 49.11
C LYS A 121 -20.69 3.74 48.40
N ARG A 122 -19.63 3.28 49.08
CA ARG A 122 -18.32 3.04 48.45
C ARG A 122 -18.40 2.04 47.30
N ARG A 123 -19.20 0.98 47.43
CA ARG A 123 -19.45 0.02 46.34
C ARG A 123 -20.18 0.68 45.18
N ASP A 124 -21.23 1.45 45.45
CA ASP A 124 -22.01 2.13 44.43
C ASP A 124 -21.19 3.20 43.68
N ASP A 125 -20.39 3.98 44.41
CA ASP A 125 -19.48 4.99 43.84
C ASP A 125 -18.40 4.33 42.98
N ALA A 126 -17.79 3.23 43.45
CA ALA A 126 -16.82 2.46 42.67
C ALA A 126 -17.46 1.86 41.40
N GLU A 127 -18.69 1.34 41.49
CA GLU A 127 -19.43 0.81 40.34
C GLU A 127 -19.79 1.93 39.35
N LYS A 128 -20.19 3.10 39.85
CA LYS A 128 -20.47 4.29 39.03
C LYS A 128 -19.21 4.77 38.30
N GLN A 129 -18.07 4.84 38.99
CA GLN A 129 -16.77 5.17 38.39
C GLN A 129 -16.38 4.13 37.32
N ARG A 130 -16.52 2.84 37.62
CA ARG A 130 -16.23 1.75 36.68
C ARG A 130 -17.05 1.87 35.40
N ARG A 131 -18.35 2.16 35.53
CA ARG A 131 -19.26 2.35 34.37
C ARG A 131 -18.88 3.56 33.53
N ALA A 132 -18.61 4.70 34.17
CA ALA A 132 -18.18 5.91 33.47
C ALA A 132 -16.86 5.70 32.71
N GLU A 133 -15.91 4.96 33.29
CA GLU A 133 -14.66 4.64 32.62
C GLU A 133 -14.87 3.69 31.43
N ILE A 134 -15.72 2.67 31.56
CA ILE A 134 -16.09 1.80 30.43
C ILE A 134 -16.75 2.60 29.30
N GLU A 135 -17.68 3.51 29.61
CA GLU A 135 -18.35 4.34 28.62
C GLU A 135 -17.36 5.23 27.86
N LYS A 136 -16.41 5.85 28.57
CA LYS A 136 -15.32 6.62 27.95
C LYS A 136 -14.48 5.74 27.01
N LEU A 137 -14.08 4.55 27.46
CA LEU A 137 -13.28 3.63 26.63
C LEU A 137 -14.09 3.13 25.41
N GLN A 138 -15.39 2.92 25.55
CA GLN A 138 -16.27 2.55 24.42
C GLN A 138 -16.36 3.65 23.35
N PHE A 139 -16.37 4.91 23.77
CA PHE A 139 -16.29 6.04 22.85
C PHE A 139 -14.98 6.00 22.04
N GLU A 140 -13.82 5.89 22.71
CA GLU A 140 -12.51 5.78 22.05
C GLU A 140 -12.44 4.58 21.08
N PHE A 141 -13.01 3.43 21.47
CA PHE A 141 -13.10 2.26 20.58
C PHE A 141 -13.96 2.51 19.34
N THR A 142 -15.03 3.28 19.46
CA THR A 142 -15.89 3.66 18.32
C THR A 142 -15.15 4.60 17.37
N GLU A 143 -14.33 5.50 17.89
CA GLU A 143 -13.44 6.33 17.07
C GLU A 143 -12.43 5.48 16.29
N LEU A 144 -11.79 4.48 16.92
CA LEU A 144 -10.87 3.57 16.23
C LEU A 144 -11.56 2.80 15.08
N LYS A 145 -12.79 2.32 15.31
CA LYS A 145 -13.58 1.68 14.24
C LYS A 145 -13.88 2.65 13.10
N THR A 146 -14.22 3.89 13.43
CA THR A 146 -14.51 4.94 12.43
C THR A 146 -13.27 5.25 11.60
N GLN A 147 -12.10 5.37 12.23
CA GLN A 147 -10.82 5.58 11.53
C GLN A 147 -10.51 4.44 10.57
N LEU A 148 -10.73 3.18 10.96
CA LEU A 148 -10.56 2.04 10.07
C LEU A 148 -11.51 2.09 8.86
N GLN A 149 -12.74 2.54 9.07
CA GLN A 149 -13.77 2.65 8.02
C GLN A 149 -13.55 3.82 7.04
N GLN A 150 -12.70 4.79 7.37
CA GLN A 150 -12.36 5.89 6.45
C GLN A 150 -11.60 5.39 5.20
N ILE A 151 -10.94 4.23 5.30
CA ILE A 151 -10.27 3.59 4.17
C ILE A 151 -11.08 2.39 3.70
N ASP A 152 -11.34 2.33 2.41
CA ASP A 152 -12.05 1.22 1.78
C ASP A 152 -11.36 -0.13 2.07
N ASP A 153 -12.17 -1.16 2.32
CA ASP A 153 -11.71 -2.49 2.70
C ASP A 153 -10.85 -3.15 1.62
N ALA A 154 -11.19 -2.91 0.35
CA ALA A 154 -10.41 -3.39 -0.79
C ALA A 154 -8.98 -2.81 -0.77
N ILE A 155 -8.82 -1.52 -0.42
CA ILE A 155 -7.52 -0.84 -0.35
C ILE A 155 -6.72 -1.35 0.85
N ARG A 156 -7.36 -1.48 2.02
CA ARG A 156 -6.71 -2.00 3.24
C ARG A 156 -6.14 -3.40 3.00
N THR A 157 -6.95 -4.27 2.42
CA THR A 157 -6.56 -5.67 2.13
C THR A 157 -5.49 -5.76 1.05
N LYS A 158 -5.56 -4.92 0.01
CA LYS A 158 -4.57 -4.89 -1.07
C LYS A 158 -3.17 -4.54 -0.58
N PHE A 159 -3.03 -3.53 0.29
CA PHE A 159 -1.72 -3.02 0.70
C PHE A 159 -1.18 -3.59 2.02
N ASP A 160 -2.03 -4.12 2.90
CA ASP A 160 -1.58 -4.74 4.16
C ASP A 160 -2.57 -5.81 4.66
N ILE A 161 -2.73 -6.90 3.90
CA ILE A 161 -3.62 -8.03 4.24
C ILE A 161 -3.42 -8.57 5.66
N ASN A 162 -2.15 -8.70 6.10
CA ASN A 162 -1.81 -9.18 7.43
C ASN A 162 -2.17 -8.14 8.49
N GLY A 163 -1.96 -6.85 8.21
CA GLY A 163 -2.40 -5.77 9.08
C GLY A 163 -3.91 -5.74 9.27
N THR A 164 -4.69 -5.87 8.19
CA THR A 164 -6.15 -5.92 8.23
C THR A 164 -6.63 -7.03 9.16
N ALA A 165 -6.17 -8.26 8.93
CA ALA A 165 -6.56 -9.41 9.77
C ALA A 165 -6.16 -9.23 11.25
N ASN A 166 -4.99 -8.64 11.51
CA ASN A 166 -4.53 -8.38 12.87
C ASN A 166 -5.36 -7.29 13.58
N VAL A 167 -5.69 -6.19 12.89
CA VAL A 167 -6.56 -5.12 13.41
C VAL A 167 -7.94 -5.70 13.74
N GLU A 168 -8.56 -6.44 12.82
CA GLU A 168 -9.89 -7.04 13.03
C GLU A 168 -9.90 -8.03 14.20
N SER A 169 -8.87 -8.88 14.30
CA SER A 169 -8.73 -9.80 15.43
C SER A 169 -8.64 -9.05 16.76
N LYS A 170 -7.86 -7.96 16.82
CA LYS A 170 -7.71 -7.14 18.03
C LYS A 170 -8.98 -6.35 18.36
N LEU A 171 -9.67 -5.79 17.37
CA LEU A 171 -10.98 -5.14 17.55
C LEU A 171 -12.03 -6.11 18.10
N ASN A 172 -12.05 -7.36 17.62
CA ASN A 172 -12.94 -8.40 18.12
C ASN A 172 -12.62 -8.79 19.57
N ARG A 173 -11.33 -8.93 19.92
CA ARG A 173 -10.91 -9.18 21.32
C ARG A 173 -11.28 -8.02 22.23
N LEU A 174 -11.12 -6.79 21.76
CA LEU A 174 -11.47 -5.60 22.52
C LEU A 174 -12.99 -5.51 22.75
N GLN A 175 -13.80 -5.85 21.74
CA GLN A 175 -15.26 -5.99 21.87
C GLN A 175 -15.64 -7.02 22.94
N GLN A 176 -14.95 -8.17 22.98
CA GLN A 176 -15.16 -9.18 24.02
C GLN A 176 -14.75 -8.68 25.41
N ALA A 177 -13.64 -7.93 25.52
CA ALA A 177 -13.20 -7.34 26.78
C ALA A 177 -14.21 -6.32 27.33
N PHE A 178 -14.85 -5.54 26.46
CA PHE A 178 -15.95 -4.64 26.85
C PHE A 178 -17.14 -5.39 27.45
N ASN A 179 -17.48 -6.58 26.91
CA ASN A 179 -18.55 -7.41 27.48
C ASN A 179 -18.21 -7.91 28.90
N GLY A 180 -16.92 -8.02 29.23
CA GLY A 180 -16.44 -8.35 30.59
C GLY A 180 -16.52 -7.18 31.57
N GLY A 181 -16.66 -5.93 31.10
CA GLY A 181 -16.91 -4.75 31.92
C GLY A 181 -15.78 -4.34 32.87
N ASN A 182 -14.55 -4.83 32.69
CA ASN A 182 -13.38 -4.50 33.51
C ASN A 182 -12.45 -3.49 32.79
N PRO A 183 -12.38 -2.22 33.24
CA PRO A 183 -11.55 -1.19 32.62
C PRO A 183 -10.06 -1.55 32.54
N GLU A 184 -9.52 -2.22 33.58
CA GLU A 184 -8.10 -2.57 33.68
C GLU A 184 -7.65 -3.54 32.58
N VAL A 185 -8.58 -4.34 32.04
CA VAL A 185 -8.30 -5.25 30.91
C VAL A 185 -8.49 -4.53 29.58
N VAL A 186 -9.51 -3.68 29.47
CA VAL A 186 -9.86 -2.97 28.24
C VAL A 186 -8.78 -1.95 27.86
N LYS A 187 -8.30 -1.17 28.82
CA LYS A 187 -7.36 -0.06 28.60
C LYS A 187 -6.06 -0.47 27.89
N PRO A 188 -5.30 -1.49 28.34
CA PRO A 188 -4.09 -1.92 27.62
C PRO A 188 -4.42 -2.51 26.24
N LEU A 189 -5.54 -3.23 26.09
CA LEU A 189 -5.96 -3.77 24.80
C LEU A 189 -6.33 -2.66 23.80
N LEU A 190 -6.94 -1.58 24.27
CA LEU A 190 -7.27 -0.41 23.46
C LEU A 190 -6.00 0.29 22.97
N GLN A 191 -5.03 0.53 23.85
CA GLN A 191 -3.74 1.12 23.49
C GLN A 191 -2.97 0.26 22.47
N ASP A 192 -2.93 -1.05 22.68
CA ASP A 192 -2.36 -2.02 21.74
C ASP A 192 -3.04 -1.94 20.37
N CYS A 193 -4.38 -1.87 20.36
CA CYS A 193 -5.17 -1.80 19.14
C CYS A 193 -4.93 -0.50 18.39
N GLN A 194 -4.85 0.63 19.10
CA GLN A 194 -4.55 1.94 18.52
C GLN A 194 -3.16 1.95 17.86
N GLY A 195 -2.11 1.49 18.57
CA GLY A 195 -0.76 1.43 18.00
C GLY A 195 -0.63 0.43 16.83
N LEU A 196 -1.49 -0.58 16.76
CA LEU A 196 -1.56 -1.48 15.62
C LEU A 196 -2.29 -0.83 14.43
N LEU A 197 -3.43 -0.18 14.69
CA LEU A 197 -4.19 0.56 13.69
C LEU A 197 -3.33 1.66 13.05
N ASP A 198 -2.63 2.47 13.84
CA ASP A 198 -1.74 3.53 13.34
C ASP A 198 -0.66 3.00 12.40
N ARG A 199 -0.06 1.85 12.73
CA ARG A 199 0.96 1.21 11.89
C ARG A 199 0.35 0.65 10.60
N HIS A 200 -0.82 0.05 10.70
CA HIS A 200 -1.56 -0.47 9.54
C HIS A 200 -1.94 0.66 8.59
N LEU A 201 -2.59 1.72 9.08
CA LEU A 201 -2.99 2.88 8.27
C LEU A 201 -1.78 3.53 7.58
N LYS A 202 -0.66 3.71 8.29
CA LYS A 202 0.58 4.22 7.70
C LYS A 202 1.10 3.35 6.55
N ARG A 203 1.07 2.02 6.71
CA ARG A 203 1.50 1.09 5.65
C ARG A 203 0.56 1.12 4.45
N VAL A 204 -0.75 1.15 4.68
CA VAL A 204 -1.75 1.23 3.61
C VAL A 204 -1.59 2.53 2.82
N LEU A 205 -1.46 3.67 3.50
CA LEU A 205 -1.28 4.97 2.85
C LEU A 205 0.04 5.07 2.07
N GLU A 206 1.14 4.56 2.63
CA GLU A 206 2.42 4.53 1.92
C GLU A 206 2.38 3.59 0.71
N GLY A 207 1.78 2.40 0.86
CA GLY A 207 1.58 1.45 -0.23
C GLY A 207 0.72 2.04 -1.35
N GLN A 208 -0.38 2.72 -1.00
CA GLN A 208 -1.21 3.43 -1.96
C GLN A 208 -0.43 4.50 -2.71
N LYS A 209 0.33 5.34 -1.99
CA LYS A 209 1.14 6.41 -2.61
C LYS A 209 2.19 5.85 -3.56
N GLN A 210 2.87 4.77 -3.19
CA GLN A 210 3.85 4.10 -4.04
C GLN A 210 3.19 3.48 -5.28
N TRP A 211 2.03 2.86 -5.11
CA TRP A 211 1.25 2.30 -6.20
C TRP A 211 0.75 3.37 -7.18
N GLU A 212 0.21 4.49 -6.68
CA GLU A 212 -0.23 5.61 -7.51
C GLU A 212 0.95 6.23 -8.29
N LYS A 213 2.11 6.38 -7.62
CA LYS A 213 3.33 6.84 -8.27
C LYS A 213 3.75 5.90 -9.41
N ALA A 214 3.86 4.60 -9.14
CA ALA A 214 4.26 3.62 -10.14
C ALA A 214 3.27 3.54 -11.31
N LYS A 215 1.96 3.62 -11.03
CA LYS A 215 0.92 3.67 -12.05
C LYS A 215 1.05 4.92 -12.94
N ASN A 216 1.33 6.07 -12.35
CA ASN A 216 1.51 7.31 -13.11
C ASN A 216 2.78 7.26 -13.98
N GLU A 217 3.89 6.73 -13.46
CA GLU A 217 5.12 6.50 -14.22
C GLU A 217 4.89 5.55 -15.40
N ALA A 218 4.13 4.46 -15.18
CA ALA A 218 3.76 3.53 -16.24
C ALA A 218 2.88 4.17 -17.33
N LYS A 219 1.91 5.00 -16.95
CA LYS A 219 1.07 5.76 -17.91
C LYS A 219 1.87 6.82 -18.68
N GLN A 220 2.84 7.43 -18.03
CA GLN A 220 3.76 8.34 -18.71
C GLN A 220 4.56 7.58 -19.76
N ALA A 221 5.06 6.38 -19.44
CA ALA A 221 5.78 5.54 -20.39
C ALA A 221 4.92 5.14 -21.60
N GLU A 222 3.64 4.82 -21.38
CA GLU A 222 2.68 4.59 -22.47
C GLU A 222 2.54 5.82 -23.38
N SER A 223 2.39 7.01 -22.78
CA SER A 223 2.23 8.26 -23.52
C SER A 223 3.49 8.62 -24.33
N GLU A 224 4.67 8.40 -23.75
CA GLU A 224 5.95 8.60 -24.43
C GLU A 224 6.13 7.64 -25.61
N LEU A 225 5.76 6.36 -25.46
CA LEU A 225 5.77 5.39 -26.56
C LEU A 225 4.78 5.78 -27.67
N GLN A 226 3.58 6.23 -27.31
CA GLN A 226 2.60 6.70 -28.29
C GLN A 226 3.11 7.92 -29.08
N ALA A 227 3.79 8.86 -28.40
CA ALA A 227 4.41 10.01 -29.04
C ALA A 227 5.54 9.59 -29.98
N LEU A 228 6.39 8.63 -29.55
CA LEU A 228 7.45 8.05 -30.38
C LEU A 228 6.90 7.43 -31.67
N ILE A 229 5.89 6.55 -31.57
CA ILE A 229 5.24 5.90 -32.71
C ILE A 229 4.63 6.96 -33.65
N SER A 230 3.95 7.96 -33.09
CA SER A 230 3.35 9.04 -33.88
C SER A 230 4.40 9.87 -34.63
N GLY A 231 5.56 10.12 -34.01
CA GLY A 231 6.70 10.79 -34.64
C GLY A 231 7.26 9.99 -35.82
N LEU A 232 7.46 8.67 -35.65
CA LEU A 232 7.94 7.79 -36.72
C LEU A 232 6.94 7.66 -37.88
N LYS A 233 5.63 7.70 -37.60
CA LYS A 233 4.60 7.71 -38.65
C LYS A 233 4.50 9.03 -39.40
N ALA A 234 4.82 10.14 -38.73
CA ALA A 234 4.83 11.47 -39.35
C ALA A 234 6.06 11.68 -40.25
N ASP A 235 7.15 10.95 -40.01
CA ASP A 235 8.32 10.92 -40.88
C ASP A 235 8.02 10.08 -42.13
N GLN A 236 7.95 10.76 -43.28
CA GLN A 236 7.60 10.15 -44.55
C GLN A 236 8.63 9.09 -45.01
N VAL A 237 9.93 9.31 -44.75
CA VAL A 237 11.00 8.39 -45.16
C VAL A 237 10.93 7.12 -44.30
N VAL A 238 10.79 7.30 -42.98
CA VAL A 238 10.63 6.16 -42.07
C VAL A 238 9.39 5.35 -42.43
N PHE A 239 8.25 6.02 -42.66
CA PHE A 239 7.01 5.32 -42.95
C PHE A 239 7.04 4.62 -44.31
N SER A 240 7.66 5.19 -45.34
CA SER A 240 7.76 4.51 -46.65
C SER A 240 8.64 3.26 -46.61
N TRP A 241 9.75 3.31 -45.88
CA TRP A 241 10.75 2.23 -45.89
C TRP A 241 10.54 1.19 -44.78
N CYS A 242 10.02 1.59 -43.62
CA CYS A 242 10.02 0.79 -42.41
C CYS A 242 8.64 0.70 -41.72
N HIS A 243 7.52 0.87 -42.45
CA HIS A 243 6.17 0.78 -41.86
C HIS A 243 5.93 -0.49 -41.05
N HIS A 244 6.48 -1.64 -41.48
CA HIS A 244 6.33 -2.91 -40.77
C HIS A 244 7.02 -2.90 -39.40
N LEU A 245 8.20 -2.28 -39.28
CA LEU A 245 8.89 -2.12 -37.99
C LEU A 245 8.18 -1.12 -37.08
N VAL A 246 7.56 -0.10 -37.65
CA VAL A 246 6.69 0.82 -36.87
C VAL A 246 5.47 0.06 -36.32
N ALA A 247 4.89 -0.87 -37.08
CA ALA A 247 3.79 -1.72 -36.61
C ALA A 247 4.21 -2.67 -35.48
N GLU A 248 5.46 -3.13 -35.44
CA GLU A 248 5.99 -3.89 -34.30
C GLU A 248 6.02 -3.06 -33.00
N LEU A 249 6.33 -1.76 -33.08
CA LEU A 249 6.26 -0.86 -31.93
C LEU A 249 4.82 -0.68 -31.40
N GLU A 250 3.81 -0.74 -32.27
CA GLU A 250 2.40 -0.72 -31.85
C GLU A 250 2.01 -1.97 -31.04
N GLN A 251 2.62 -3.12 -31.35
CA GLN A 251 2.46 -4.32 -30.53
C GLN A 251 3.04 -4.12 -29.13
N LEU A 252 4.19 -3.44 -29.02
CA LEU A 252 4.77 -3.07 -27.71
C LEU A 252 3.85 -2.12 -26.93
N GLN A 253 3.16 -1.20 -27.60
CA GLN A 253 2.16 -0.34 -26.94
C GLN A 253 1.02 -1.17 -26.32
N THR A 254 0.54 -2.19 -27.04
CA THR A 254 -0.49 -3.10 -26.52
C THR A 254 0.02 -3.89 -25.31
N GLN A 255 1.31 -4.26 -25.30
CA GLN A 255 1.94 -4.91 -24.15
C GLN A 255 2.01 -3.98 -22.92
N ILE A 256 2.37 -2.70 -23.10
CA ILE A 256 2.35 -1.70 -22.02
C ILE A 256 0.95 -1.60 -21.40
N GLN A 257 -0.08 -1.50 -22.24
CA GLN A 257 -1.48 -1.40 -21.78
C GLN A 257 -1.87 -2.60 -20.93
N SER A 258 -1.59 -3.81 -21.41
CA SER A 258 -1.83 -5.05 -20.67
C SER A 258 -1.07 -5.11 -19.33
N SER A 259 0.21 -4.71 -19.31
CA SER A 259 0.99 -4.63 -18.07
C SER A 259 0.42 -3.64 -17.06
N ILE A 260 -0.09 -2.49 -17.51
CA ILE A 260 -0.75 -1.51 -16.63
C ILE A 260 -2.04 -2.07 -16.04
N GLU A 261 -2.85 -2.77 -16.84
CA GLU A 261 -4.09 -3.42 -16.39
C GLU A 261 -3.83 -4.52 -15.34
N LEU A 262 -2.75 -5.29 -15.54
CA LEU A 262 -2.29 -6.32 -14.61
C LEU A 262 -1.51 -5.77 -13.40
N GLU A 263 -1.34 -4.45 -13.31
CA GLU A 263 -0.58 -3.75 -12.28
C GLU A 263 0.94 -4.09 -12.22
N ASP A 264 1.50 -4.61 -13.31
CA ASP A 264 2.94 -4.80 -13.46
C ASP A 264 3.60 -3.51 -13.98
N PHE A 265 3.72 -2.52 -13.10
CA PHE A 265 4.21 -1.19 -13.47
C PHE A 265 5.71 -1.11 -13.80
N LYS A 266 6.47 -2.20 -13.64
CA LYS A 266 7.90 -2.21 -14.00
C LYS A 266 8.12 -2.48 -15.48
N GLN A 267 7.27 -3.30 -16.10
CA GLN A 267 7.39 -3.67 -17.52
C GLN A 267 7.28 -2.46 -18.47
N PRO A 268 6.34 -1.50 -18.29
CA PRO A 268 6.20 -0.35 -19.18
C PRO A 268 7.48 0.45 -19.42
N LEU A 269 8.30 0.67 -18.39
CA LEU A 269 9.56 1.41 -18.51
C LEU A 269 10.63 0.61 -19.28
N GLN A 270 10.67 -0.71 -19.10
CA GLN A 270 11.57 -1.60 -19.84
C GLN A 270 11.20 -1.63 -21.33
N ILE A 271 9.90 -1.78 -21.61
CA ILE A 271 9.37 -1.78 -22.97
C ILE A 271 9.62 -0.43 -23.66
N LEU A 272 9.42 0.69 -22.97
CA LEU A 272 9.73 2.01 -23.51
C LEU A 272 11.22 2.14 -23.89
N THR A 273 12.13 1.68 -23.02
CA THR A 273 13.58 1.75 -23.29
C THR A 273 13.95 0.90 -24.53
N GLN A 274 13.34 -0.29 -24.65
CA GLN A 274 13.48 -1.14 -25.83
C GLN A 274 12.96 -0.43 -27.09
N ALA A 275 11.77 0.17 -27.02
CA ALA A 275 11.17 0.87 -28.14
C ALA A 275 11.99 2.09 -28.59
N GLN A 276 12.57 2.85 -27.65
CA GLN A 276 13.50 3.95 -27.96
C GLN A 276 14.71 3.43 -28.74
N THR A 277 15.35 2.35 -28.28
CA THR A 277 16.48 1.73 -28.99
C THR A 277 16.08 1.22 -30.38
N GLN A 278 14.90 0.60 -30.49
CA GLN A 278 14.37 0.15 -31.78
C GLN A 278 14.08 1.32 -32.72
N SER A 279 13.57 2.45 -32.21
CA SER A 279 13.29 3.63 -33.03
C SER A 279 14.54 4.25 -33.66
N GLU A 280 15.65 4.30 -32.93
CA GLU A 280 16.93 4.78 -33.46
C GLU A 280 17.42 3.88 -34.61
N ASN A 281 17.27 2.57 -34.45
CA ASN A 281 17.61 1.61 -35.50
C ASN A 281 16.69 1.74 -36.72
N ILE A 282 15.38 1.92 -36.51
CA ILE A 282 14.41 2.13 -37.59
C ILE A 282 14.77 3.37 -38.42
N ILE A 283 15.04 4.51 -37.76
CA ILE A 283 15.44 5.75 -38.43
C ILE A 283 16.73 5.54 -39.23
N LYS A 284 17.72 4.87 -38.62
CA LYS A 284 18.98 4.57 -39.31
C LYS A 284 18.76 3.69 -40.55
N THR A 285 18.01 2.61 -40.42
CA THR A 285 17.70 1.71 -41.55
C THR A 285 16.94 2.42 -42.66
N ALA A 286 15.96 3.27 -42.31
CA ALA A 286 15.22 4.05 -43.30
C ALA A 286 16.12 5.03 -44.06
N ASN A 287 17.01 5.75 -43.35
CA ASN A 287 17.95 6.68 -43.97
C ASN A 287 18.99 5.96 -44.85
N GLU A 288 19.50 4.81 -44.43
CA GLU A 288 20.41 4.00 -45.25
C GLU A 288 19.71 3.49 -46.52
N ALA A 289 18.46 3.06 -46.43
CA ALA A 289 17.68 2.62 -47.58
C ALA A 289 17.37 3.78 -48.55
N GLN A 290 17.01 4.94 -48.01
CA GLN A 290 16.78 6.16 -48.78
C GLN A 290 18.03 6.60 -49.54
N LEU A 291 19.19 6.60 -48.89
CA LEU A 291 20.47 6.95 -49.53
C LEU A 291 20.80 5.99 -50.69
N LYS A 292 20.54 4.69 -50.53
CA LYS A 292 20.75 3.71 -51.61
C LYS A 292 19.77 3.92 -52.77
N ALA A 293 18.54 4.31 -52.48
CA ALA A 293 17.58 4.66 -53.53
C ALA A 293 17.98 5.94 -54.29
N GLU A 294 18.50 6.94 -53.59
CA GLU A 294 19.06 8.15 -54.22
C GLU A 294 20.28 7.82 -55.11
N GLN A 295 21.14 6.89 -54.67
CA GLN A 295 22.25 6.38 -55.48
C GLN A 295 21.76 5.64 -56.73
N ARG A 296 20.75 4.78 -56.60
CA ARG A 296 20.09 4.12 -57.74
C ARG A 296 19.55 5.15 -58.73
N ASP A 297 18.85 6.17 -58.25
CA ASP A 297 18.26 7.20 -59.09
C ASP A 297 19.35 8.01 -59.82
N TYR A 298 20.43 8.37 -59.13
CA TYR A 298 21.61 9.00 -59.74
C TYR A 298 22.23 8.13 -60.85
N ILE A 299 22.38 6.83 -60.61
CA ILE A 299 22.92 5.91 -61.61
C ILE A 299 21.96 5.78 -62.81
N ALA A 300 20.66 5.65 -62.56
CA ALA A 300 19.66 5.55 -63.61
C ALA A 300 19.61 6.82 -64.48
N ASP A 301 19.70 8.00 -63.84
CA ASP A 301 19.74 9.29 -64.55
C ASP A 301 21.02 9.44 -65.38
N SER A 302 22.16 9.02 -64.83
CA SER A 302 23.44 9.02 -65.54
C SER A 302 23.42 8.07 -66.75
N ILE A 303 22.84 6.88 -66.61
CA ILE A 303 22.67 5.92 -67.71
C ILE A 303 21.77 6.50 -68.80
N ALA A 304 20.64 7.13 -68.42
CA ALA A 304 19.74 7.75 -69.38
C ALA A 304 20.45 8.85 -70.18
N GLN A 305 21.21 9.72 -69.51
CA GLN A 305 21.98 10.78 -70.17
C GLN A 305 23.05 10.22 -71.10
N SER A 306 23.87 9.27 -70.65
CA SER A 306 24.91 8.67 -71.50
C SER A 306 24.33 7.94 -72.70
N LEU A 307 23.18 7.26 -72.56
CA LEU A 307 22.49 6.64 -73.70
C LEU A 307 22.04 7.69 -74.74
N GLU A 308 21.55 8.85 -74.30
CA GLU A 308 21.19 9.95 -75.20
C GLU A 308 22.40 10.53 -75.93
N GLU A 309 23.53 10.71 -75.23
CA GLU A 309 24.80 11.17 -75.81
C GLU A 309 25.37 10.19 -76.84
N MET A 310 25.17 8.89 -76.63
CA MET A 310 25.47 7.83 -77.59
C MET A 310 24.48 7.76 -78.78
N GLY A 311 23.44 8.60 -78.80
CA GLY A 311 22.49 8.69 -79.90
C GLY A 311 21.26 7.76 -79.79
N PHE A 312 20.99 7.19 -78.62
CA PHE A 312 19.70 6.55 -78.34
C PHE A 312 18.65 7.59 -77.97
N ASN A 313 17.38 7.27 -78.19
CA ASN A 313 16.26 8.03 -77.64
C ASN A 313 15.66 7.26 -76.47
N LEU A 314 15.47 7.90 -75.33
CA LEU A 314 14.83 7.29 -74.17
C LEU A 314 13.32 7.12 -74.44
N VAL A 315 12.85 5.87 -74.40
CA VAL A 315 11.45 5.48 -74.63
C VAL A 315 10.65 5.52 -73.33
N TYR A 316 11.23 5.04 -72.22
CA TYR A 316 10.61 5.11 -70.90
C TYR A 316 11.66 5.08 -69.78
N ARG A 317 11.31 5.70 -68.64
CA ARG A 317 11.98 5.62 -67.35
C ARG A 317 10.90 5.47 -66.28
N GLN A 318 10.83 4.31 -65.65
CA GLN A 318 9.80 4.06 -64.64
C GLN A 318 10.29 3.10 -63.56
N ALA A 319 9.72 3.25 -62.37
CA ALA A 319 9.86 2.26 -61.31
C ALA A 319 9.20 0.95 -61.73
N GLU A 320 9.85 -0.19 -61.48
CA GLU A 320 9.28 -1.52 -61.73
C GLU A 320 7.99 -1.73 -60.91
N HIS A 321 7.96 -1.23 -59.67
CA HIS A 321 6.79 -1.20 -58.80
C HIS A 321 6.57 0.20 -58.18
N PRO A 322 5.68 1.03 -58.74
CA PRO A 322 5.50 2.43 -58.31
C PRO A 322 5.21 2.64 -56.82
N ASP A 323 4.55 1.67 -56.19
CA ASP A 323 4.16 1.75 -54.77
C ASP A 323 5.23 1.22 -53.81
N HIS A 324 6.38 0.76 -54.31
CA HIS A 324 7.43 0.16 -53.48
C HIS A 324 8.75 0.91 -53.64
N PRO A 325 9.25 1.61 -52.60
CA PRO A 325 10.43 2.48 -52.73
C PRO A 325 11.72 1.71 -53.05
N ALA A 326 11.81 0.43 -52.66
CA ALA A 326 12.96 -0.44 -52.91
C ALA A 326 13.03 -1.06 -54.33
N THR A 327 12.14 -0.70 -55.24
CA THR A 327 12.06 -1.32 -56.58
C THR A 327 13.18 -0.86 -57.51
N ALA A 328 13.44 -1.58 -58.60
CA ALA A 328 14.38 -1.14 -59.62
C ALA A 328 13.81 0.00 -60.48
N ILE A 329 14.69 0.84 -61.05
CA ILE A 329 14.34 1.75 -62.14
C ILE A 329 14.63 1.04 -63.45
N ILE A 330 13.62 0.95 -64.31
CA ILE A 330 13.73 0.39 -65.65
C ILE A 330 13.79 1.53 -66.66
N LEU A 331 14.85 1.52 -67.45
CA LEU A 331 15.11 2.42 -68.57
C LEU A 331 14.95 1.63 -69.86
N GLY A 332 14.23 2.15 -70.84
CA GLY A 332 14.21 1.61 -72.20
C GLY A 332 14.65 2.68 -73.18
N ALA A 333 15.66 2.41 -74.00
CA ALA A 333 16.19 3.34 -74.99
C ALA A 333 16.34 2.65 -76.35
N ALA A 334 16.11 3.38 -77.44
CA ALA A 334 16.22 2.84 -78.80
C ALA A 334 16.79 3.85 -79.80
N THR A 335 17.56 3.37 -80.77
CA THR A 335 18.08 4.18 -81.87
C THR A 335 17.11 4.19 -83.06
N ASN A 336 17.27 5.15 -83.97
CA ASN A 336 16.49 5.23 -85.21
C ASN A 336 16.72 4.03 -86.16
N SER A 337 17.75 3.21 -85.93
CA SER A 337 18.01 1.99 -86.69
C SER A 337 17.31 0.75 -86.13
N GLY A 338 16.49 0.89 -85.09
CA GLY A 338 15.74 -0.21 -84.47
C GLY A 338 16.53 -1.06 -83.46
N LYS A 339 17.67 -0.55 -82.96
CA LYS A 339 18.42 -1.19 -81.87
C LYS A 339 17.93 -0.65 -80.54
N GLY A 340 17.66 -1.53 -79.58
CA GLY A 340 17.14 -1.20 -78.26
C GLY A 340 18.03 -1.71 -77.14
N ILE A 341 18.13 -0.92 -76.06
CA ILE A 341 18.73 -1.32 -74.80
C ILE A 341 17.72 -1.01 -73.69
N SER A 342 17.39 -2.03 -72.91
CA SER A 342 16.63 -1.91 -71.67
C SER A 342 17.56 -2.16 -70.50
N VAL A 343 17.57 -1.26 -69.52
CA VAL A 343 18.45 -1.31 -68.35
C VAL A 343 17.60 -1.35 -67.08
N SER A 344 17.87 -2.32 -66.21
CA SER A 344 17.27 -2.42 -64.88
C SER A 344 18.30 -2.09 -63.81
N VAL A 345 18.05 -1.01 -63.07
CA VAL A 345 18.92 -0.49 -62.01
C VAL A 345 18.27 -0.76 -60.66
N PRO A 346 18.64 -1.83 -59.94
CA PRO A 346 18.11 -2.10 -58.60
C PRO A 346 18.73 -1.18 -57.54
N VAL A 347 18.10 -1.08 -56.36
CA VAL A 347 18.64 -0.35 -55.20
C VAL A 347 19.94 -0.97 -54.69
N GLU A 348 20.04 -2.29 -54.74
CA GLU A 348 21.25 -3.03 -54.41
C GLU A 348 21.47 -4.16 -55.41
N GLY A 349 22.74 -4.47 -55.68
CA GLY A 349 23.12 -5.57 -56.56
C GLY A 349 23.60 -5.09 -57.93
N LYS A 350 23.45 -5.96 -58.92
CA LYS A 350 23.98 -5.75 -60.27
C LYS A 350 22.95 -5.06 -61.16
N ILE A 351 23.43 -4.27 -62.10
CA ILE A 351 22.61 -3.68 -63.16
C ILE A 351 22.43 -4.72 -64.27
N TYR A 352 21.19 -4.89 -64.72
CA TYR A 352 20.85 -5.86 -65.77
C TYR A 352 20.56 -5.13 -67.07
N TYR A 353 20.99 -5.74 -68.17
CA TYR A 353 20.78 -5.24 -69.53
C TYR A 353 19.99 -6.27 -70.32
N ASP A 354 18.99 -5.81 -71.05
CA ASP A 354 18.26 -6.57 -72.06
C ASP A 354 18.39 -5.82 -73.40
N ILE A 355 18.75 -6.54 -74.45
CA ILE A 355 19.16 -5.95 -75.74
C ILE A 355 18.26 -6.46 -76.86
N ASP A 356 17.82 -5.54 -77.72
CA ASP A 356 16.96 -5.83 -78.87
C ASP A 356 17.54 -5.23 -80.17
N GLY A 357 17.28 -5.86 -81.30
CA GLY A 357 17.73 -5.39 -82.62
C GLY A 357 19.23 -5.54 -82.93
N TYR A 358 20.03 -6.09 -82.01
CA TYR A 358 21.45 -6.41 -82.23
C TYR A 358 21.62 -7.79 -82.89
N THR A 359 22.57 -7.90 -83.82
CA THR A 359 22.87 -9.17 -84.49
C THR A 359 23.61 -10.10 -83.55
N LYS A 360 23.03 -11.27 -83.25
CA LYS A 360 23.71 -12.34 -82.50
C LYS A 360 24.61 -13.11 -83.47
N THR A 361 25.92 -13.00 -83.30
CA THR A 361 26.89 -13.88 -83.96
C THR A 361 27.12 -15.13 -83.11
N THR A 362 27.55 -16.24 -83.72
CA THR A 362 28.01 -17.40 -82.97
C THR A 362 29.49 -17.62 -83.25
N SER A 363 30.28 -17.81 -82.20
CA SER A 363 31.72 -18.07 -82.30
C SER A 363 32.09 -19.33 -81.54
N THR A 364 33.01 -20.11 -82.10
CA THR A 364 33.53 -21.32 -81.45
C THR A 364 34.63 -20.94 -80.46
N ASN A 365 34.50 -21.33 -79.19
CA ASN A 365 35.54 -21.13 -78.18
C ASN A 365 36.75 -22.04 -78.42
N VAL A 366 37.81 -21.87 -77.61
CA VAL A 366 39.05 -22.65 -77.68
C VAL A 366 38.81 -24.17 -77.45
N ASN A 367 37.67 -24.53 -76.86
CA ASN A 367 37.25 -25.91 -76.58
C ASN A 367 36.31 -26.51 -77.64
N GLY A 368 35.98 -25.78 -78.71
CA GLY A 368 35.11 -26.28 -79.79
C GLY A 368 33.60 -26.07 -79.57
N GLU A 369 33.18 -25.39 -78.49
CA GLU A 369 31.78 -25.12 -78.18
C GLU A 369 31.31 -23.85 -78.89
N VAL A 370 30.09 -23.88 -79.43
CA VAL A 370 29.47 -22.74 -80.12
C VAL A 370 28.83 -21.83 -79.08
N ILE A 371 29.39 -20.63 -78.91
CA ILE A 371 28.91 -19.61 -77.98
C ILE A 371 28.24 -18.49 -78.77
N ALA A 372 27.10 -17.99 -78.29
CA ALA A 372 26.45 -16.80 -78.84
C ALA A 372 27.16 -15.52 -78.35
N THR A 373 27.51 -14.64 -79.28
CA THR A 373 28.21 -13.38 -79.04
C THR A 373 27.42 -12.23 -79.65
N CYS A 374 27.35 -11.10 -78.94
CA CYS A 374 26.73 -9.87 -79.41
C CYS A 374 27.78 -8.75 -79.36
N ASP A 375 28.77 -8.79 -80.25
CA ASP A 375 29.96 -7.93 -80.16
C ASP A 375 29.62 -6.44 -80.26
N GLU A 376 28.61 -6.13 -81.07
CA GLU A 376 28.11 -4.76 -81.20
C GLU A 376 27.37 -4.28 -79.95
N ALA A 377 26.62 -5.15 -79.28
CA ALA A 377 25.92 -4.81 -78.05
C ALA A 377 26.88 -4.72 -76.86
N GLU A 378 27.86 -5.64 -76.77
CA GLU A 378 28.93 -5.57 -75.78
C GLU A 378 29.75 -4.29 -75.96
N GLY A 379 30.08 -3.92 -77.20
CA GLY A 379 30.77 -2.66 -77.51
C GLY A 379 29.99 -1.44 -77.05
N ALA A 380 28.70 -1.36 -77.39
CA ALA A 380 27.83 -0.26 -76.95
C ALA A 380 27.72 -0.18 -75.41
N ILE A 381 27.54 -1.31 -74.72
CA ILE A 381 27.44 -1.29 -73.25
C ILE A 381 28.80 -0.96 -72.61
N THR A 382 29.92 -1.35 -73.22
CA THR A 382 31.26 -1.01 -72.73
C THR A 382 31.54 0.49 -72.89
N GLU A 383 31.17 1.09 -74.02
CA GLU A 383 31.24 2.53 -74.25
C GLU A 383 30.37 3.29 -73.24
N LEU A 384 29.15 2.79 -72.96
CA LEU A 384 28.29 3.32 -71.90
C LEU A 384 29.01 3.28 -70.53
N HIS A 385 29.67 2.17 -70.19
CA HIS A 385 30.41 2.05 -68.92
C HIS A 385 31.58 3.03 -68.85
N GLU A 386 32.29 3.24 -69.95
CA GLU A 386 33.39 4.20 -70.03
C GLU A 386 32.90 5.64 -69.84
N LEU A 387 31.78 6.02 -70.48
CA LEU A 387 31.13 7.33 -70.29
C LEU A 387 30.67 7.52 -68.84
N LEU A 388 30.00 6.52 -68.26
CA LEU A 388 29.56 6.56 -66.85
C LEU A 388 30.72 6.78 -65.88
N GLN A 389 31.87 6.13 -66.14
CA GLN A 389 33.05 6.30 -65.31
C GLN A 389 33.71 7.67 -65.53
N ALA A 390 33.82 8.12 -66.78
CA ALA A 390 34.51 9.36 -67.13
C ALA A 390 33.75 10.61 -66.68
N GLU A 391 32.42 10.62 -66.84
CA GLU A 391 31.60 11.82 -66.63
C GLU A 391 30.94 11.85 -65.25
N PHE A 392 30.47 10.70 -64.77
CA PHE A 392 29.67 10.61 -63.54
C PHE A 392 30.42 9.94 -62.38
N GLY A 393 31.64 9.44 -62.63
CA GLY A 393 32.45 8.73 -61.64
C GLY A 393 31.86 7.37 -61.24
N ILE A 394 30.91 6.84 -62.00
CA ILE A 394 30.24 5.57 -61.72
C ILE A 394 31.08 4.45 -62.31
N LYS A 395 31.70 3.66 -61.44
CA LYS A 395 32.45 2.48 -61.87
C LYS A 395 31.53 1.27 -61.95
N MET A 396 31.38 0.74 -63.16
CA MET A 396 30.62 -0.46 -63.43
C MET A 396 31.49 -1.72 -63.32
N ASP A 397 30.89 -2.82 -62.91
CA ASP A 397 31.54 -4.14 -62.90
C ASP A 397 31.66 -4.72 -64.32
N GLU A 398 32.52 -5.72 -64.48
CA GLU A 398 32.69 -6.46 -65.72
C GLU A 398 31.36 -7.03 -66.25
N LEU A 399 31.08 -6.81 -67.54
CA LEU A 399 29.92 -7.37 -68.23
C LEU A 399 29.96 -8.89 -68.25
N ARG A 400 28.88 -9.53 -67.76
CA ARG A 400 28.73 -11.00 -67.73
C ARG A 400 27.34 -11.39 -68.25
N TRP A 401 27.30 -12.45 -69.05
CA TRP A 401 26.09 -13.14 -69.49
C TRP A 401 26.33 -14.65 -69.52
N GLU A 402 25.27 -15.44 -69.65
CA GLU A 402 25.37 -16.91 -69.75
C GLU A 402 26.23 -17.30 -70.96
N ASP A 403 27.21 -18.18 -70.74
CA ASP A 403 28.19 -18.64 -71.74
C ASP A 403 29.29 -17.65 -72.17
N LYS A 404 29.52 -16.53 -71.48
CA LYS A 404 30.67 -15.65 -71.77
C LYS A 404 32.01 -16.35 -71.47
N ASP A 405 32.87 -16.51 -72.48
CA ASP A 405 34.24 -17.05 -72.33
C ASP A 405 35.14 -16.06 -71.54
N PRO A 406 35.70 -16.46 -70.38
CA PRO A 406 36.55 -15.60 -69.55
C PRO A 406 37.87 -15.15 -70.21
N GLN A 407 38.32 -15.81 -71.28
CA GLN A 407 39.59 -15.54 -71.96
C GLN A 407 39.41 -14.87 -73.33
N ARG A 408 38.20 -14.38 -73.61
CA ARG A 408 37.84 -13.80 -74.90
C ARG A 408 38.59 -12.50 -75.19
N ILE A 409 39.16 -12.38 -76.40
CA ILE A 409 39.67 -11.13 -76.96
C ILE A 409 38.55 -10.51 -77.81
N THR A 410 38.11 -9.29 -77.47
CA THR A 410 37.16 -8.49 -78.26
C THR A 410 37.75 -8.14 -79.63
N ARG A 411 37.01 -8.41 -80.71
CA ARG A 411 37.42 -8.06 -82.08
C ARG A 411 36.75 -6.75 -82.47
N THR A 412 37.54 -5.68 -82.64
CA THR A 412 37.06 -4.44 -83.25
C THR A 412 37.03 -4.58 -84.76
N ALA A 413 36.00 -4.02 -85.40
CA ALA A 413 35.77 -4.14 -86.85
C ALA A 413 36.87 -3.51 -87.73
N ASP A 414 37.82 -2.78 -87.15
CA ASP A 414 38.96 -2.17 -87.86
C ASP A 414 40.13 -3.14 -88.10
N GLU A 415 40.13 -4.32 -87.48
CA GLU A 415 41.15 -5.34 -87.74
C GLU A 415 40.67 -6.35 -88.79
N LEU A 416 41.03 -6.10 -90.05
CA LEU A 416 40.97 -7.13 -91.08
C LEU A 416 41.91 -8.29 -90.70
N PRO A 417 41.48 -9.56 -90.89
CA PRO A 417 42.35 -10.70 -90.64
C PRO A 417 43.57 -10.62 -91.57
N ASN A 418 44.78 -10.55 -90.99
CA ASN A 418 46.04 -10.71 -91.71
C ASN A 418 46.10 -12.10 -92.34
N TYR A 419 45.61 -12.20 -93.58
CA TYR A 419 45.93 -13.31 -94.48
C TYR A 419 47.34 -13.07 -95.02
N ASP A 420 48.35 -13.58 -94.30
CA ASP A 420 49.67 -13.75 -94.89
C ASP A 420 49.57 -14.79 -96.02
N GLN A 421 49.49 -14.26 -97.24
CA GLN A 421 49.63 -15.00 -98.47
C GLN A 421 51.06 -15.56 -98.58
N SER A 422 51.26 -16.78 -98.12
CA SER A 422 52.41 -17.59 -98.56
C SER A 422 51.97 -18.57 -99.65
N ARG A 423 51.78 -18.07 -100.86
CA ARG A 423 51.84 -18.87 -102.09
C ARG A 423 53.18 -18.61 -102.79
N SER A 424 54.11 -19.52 -102.49
CA SER A 424 55.03 -20.21 -103.42
C SER A 424 55.75 -19.42 -104.51
N GLN A 425 57.08 -19.55 -104.55
CA GLN A 425 57.74 -20.37 -105.59
C GLN A 425 59.22 -20.70 -105.31
N SER A 426 59.58 -21.84 -105.88
CA SER A 426 60.81 -22.61 -105.86
C SER A 426 62.03 -21.93 -106.47
N ILE A 427 63.22 -22.36 -106.04
CA ILE A 427 64.28 -22.92 -106.89
C ILE A 427 64.67 -24.27 -106.31
#